data_AF-A0A0H5AF48-F1
#
_entry.id   AF-A0A0H5AF48-F1
#
_cell.length_a   1.000
_cell.length_b   1.000
_cell.length_c   1.000
_cell.angle_alpha   90.00
_cell.angle_beta   90.00
_cell.angle_gamma   90.00
#
_symmetry.space_group_name_H-M   'P 1'
#
loop_
_entity.id
_entity.type
_entity.pdbx_description
1 polymer ?
#
loop_
_entity_poly.entity_id
_entity_poly.type
_entity_poly.pdbx_seq_one_letter_code
_entity_poly.pdbx_strand_id
1 'polypeptide(L)' 'MGINKGKRFETEDIFVAYPYEEVMYRWDHRSKRVFVRFYGDPESSQPVPHDNRLFNEALRFGDEITQEEYLAGRSRL' A
#
# COMPACT_ATOMS: atom_id res chain seq x y z
N MET A 1 -3.15 2.17 15.43
CA MET A 1 -1.68 2.28 15.58
C MET A 1 -1.13 2.31 14.17
N GLY A 2 -0.53 3.42 13.72
CA GLY A 2 -0.08 3.55 12.33
C GLY A 2 1.12 2.65 11.99
N ILE A 3 1.29 2.36 10.70
CA ILE A 3 2.40 1.58 10.15
C ILE A 3 3.65 2.47 10.13
N ASN A 4 4.64 2.13 10.94
CA ASN A 4 5.87 2.94 11.08
C ASN A 4 6.93 2.53 10.05
N LYS A 5 7.53 3.52 9.38
CA LYS A 5 8.57 3.38 8.33
C LYS A 5 9.95 2.89 8.83
N GLY A 6 10.01 2.18 9.95
CA GLY A 6 11.26 1.71 10.56
C GLY A 6 11.87 0.51 9.84
N LYS A 7 12.64 -0.31 10.58
CA LYS A 7 13.39 -1.47 10.07
C LYS A 7 12.60 -2.40 9.14
N ARG A 8 11.28 -2.52 9.32
CA ARG A 8 10.41 -3.36 8.47
C ARG A 8 10.46 -2.94 7.00
N PHE A 9 10.48 -1.64 6.71
CA PHE A 9 10.59 -1.12 5.32
C PHE A 9 11.97 -1.41 4.70
N GLU A 10 12.95 -1.80 5.51
CA GLU A 10 14.26 -2.24 5.03
C GLU A 10 14.30 -3.73 4.73
N THR A 11 13.51 -4.54 5.44
CA THR A 11 13.63 -6.01 5.44
C THR A 11 12.51 -6.75 4.73
N GLU A 12 11.33 -6.16 4.56
CA GLU A 12 10.17 -6.86 4.01
C GLU A 12 9.23 -5.93 3.21
N ASP A 13 8.46 -6.54 2.31
CA ASP A 13 7.39 -5.86 1.60
C ASP A 13 6.22 -5.60 2.55
N ILE A 14 5.55 -4.46 2.37
CA ILE A 14 4.44 -4.04 3.24
C ILE A 14 3.24 -3.73 2.38
N PHE A 15 2.09 -4.25 2.78
CA PHE A 15 0.84 -4.12 2.06
C PHE A 15 -0.17 -3.41 2.95
N VAL A 16 -0.85 -2.41 2.39
CA VAL A 16 -1.75 -1.55 3.15
C VAL A 16 -3.03 -1.37 2.37
N ALA A 17 -4.17 -1.57 3.01
CA ALA A 17 -5.47 -1.17 2.48
C ALA A 17 -5.92 0.11 3.18
N TYR A 18 -6.44 1.06 2.40
CA TYR A 18 -7.11 2.24 2.93
C TYR A 18 -8.54 2.31 2.36
N PRO A 19 -9.52 1.67 3.03
CA PRO A 19 -10.88 1.54 2.51
C PRO A 19 -11.61 2.86 2.30
N TYR A 20 -11.29 3.89 3.10
CA TYR A 20 -11.92 5.20 2.98
C TYR A 20 -11.70 5.85 1.61
N GLU A 21 -10.52 5.65 1.02
CA GLU A 21 -10.16 6.15 -0.31
C GLU A 21 -10.13 5.03 -1.36
N GLU A 22 -10.70 3.85 -1.03
CA GLU A 22 -10.79 2.68 -1.91
C GLU A 22 -9.47 2.33 -2.61
N VAL A 23 -8.36 2.35 -1.86
CA VAL A 23 -7.00 2.17 -2.40
C VAL A 23 -6.19 1.18 -1.58
N MET A 24 -5.29 0.46 -2.24
CA MET A 24 -4.25 -0.37 -1.63
C MET A 24 -2.87 0.09 -2.08
N TYR A 25 -1.89 -0.11 -1.21
CA TYR A 25 -0.48 0.16 -1.49
C TYR A 25 0.38 -1.05 -1.20
N ARG A 26 1.43 -1.19 -2.02
CA ARG A 26 2.53 -2.13 -1.82
C ARG A 26 3.83 -1.35 -1.73
N TRP A 27 4.52 -1.46 -0.60
CA TRP A 27 5.92 -1.09 -0.49
C TRP A 27 6.78 -2.28 -0.89
N ASP A 28 7.61 -2.08 -1.91
CA ASP A 28 8.61 -3.02 -2.37
C ASP A 28 9.96 -2.67 -1.73
N HIS A 29 10.40 -3.46 -0.74
CA HIS A 29 11.61 -3.13 0.02
C HIS A 29 12.89 -3.28 -0.80
N ARG A 30 12.88 -4.09 -1.86
CA ARG A 30 14.07 -4.35 -2.69
C ARG A 30 14.35 -3.20 -3.63
N SER A 31 13.31 -2.71 -4.31
CA SER A 31 13.39 -1.60 -5.24
C SER A 31 13.16 -0.24 -4.59
N LYS A 32 12.73 -0.22 -3.32
CA LYS A 32 12.37 0.99 -2.55
C LYS A 32 11.30 1.82 -3.25
N ARG A 33 10.31 1.13 -3.84
CA ARG A 33 9.21 1.73 -4.61
C ARG A 33 7.87 1.45 -3.95
N VAL A 34 6.95 2.40 -4.11
CA VAL A 34 5.56 2.25 -3.69
C VAL A 34 4.71 2.02 -4.93
N PHE A 35 3.90 0.97 -4.94
CA PHE A 35 2.91 0.71 -5.97
C PHE A 35 1.53 0.91 -5.39
N VAL A 36 0.59 1.33 -6.25
CA VAL A 36 -0.79 1.65 -5.87
C VAL A 36 -1.74 0.78 -6.66
N ARG A 37 -2.80 0.31 -6.01
CA ARG A 37 -3.88 -0.47 -6.63
C ARG A 37 -5.22 0.04 -6.09
N PHE A 38 -6.00 0.70 -6.95
CA PHE A 38 -7.36 1.11 -6.60
C PHE A 38 -8.31 -0.09 -6.61
N TYR A 39 -9.39 -0.01 -5.85
CA TYR A 39 -10.38 -1.08 -5.82
C TYR A 39 -11.05 -1.18 -7.20
N GLY A 40 -11.23 -2.41 -7.68
CA GLY A 40 -11.72 -2.72 -9.02
C GLY A 40 -10.68 -2.62 -10.13
N ASP A 41 -9.48 -2.09 -9.84
CA ASP A 41 -8.43 -1.89 -10.84
C ASP A 41 -7.21 -2.81 -10.62
N PRO A 42 -6.41 -3.06 -11.67
CA PRO A 42 -5.09 -3.66 -11.51
C PRO A 42 -4.10 -2.72 -10.81
N GLU A 43 -2.99 -3.26 -10.31
CA GLU A 43 -1.88 -2.45 -9.79
C GLU A 43 -1.35 -1.51 -10.89
N SER A 44 -1.14 -0.24 -10.55
CA SER A 44 -0.52 0.73 -11.44
C SER A 44 0.92 0.32 -11.75
N SER A 45 1.25 0.24 -13.04
CA SER A 45 2.62 -0.05 -13.48
C SER A 45 3.61 1.07 -13.11
N GLN A 46 3.12 2.28 -12.86
CA GLN A 46 3.94 3.41 -12.44
C GLN A 46 3.97 3.50 -10.90
N PRO A 47 5.17 3.45 -10.28
CA PRO A 47 5.30 3.62 -8.85
C PRO A 47 4.97 5.06 -8.45
N VAL A 48 4.43 5.22 -7.24
CA VAL A 48 4.20 6.55 -6.65
C VAL A 48 5.40 6.97 -5.79
N PRO A 49 5.63 8.28 -5.63
CA PRO A 49 6.64 8.80 -4.71
C PRO A 49 6.40 8.35 -3.26
N HIS A 50 7.47 8.13 -2.50
CA HIS A 50 7.39 7.70 -1.09
C HIS A 50 6.81 8.77 -0.15
N ASP A 51 6.79 10.03 -0.59
CA ASP A 51 6.21 11.21 0.05
C ASP A 51 4.79 11.52 -0.48
N ASN A 52 4.23 10.66 -1.35
CA ASN A 52 2.86 10.78 -1.81
C ASN A 52 1.88 10.92 -0.62
N ARG A 53 1.02 11.94 -0.68
CA ARG A 53 0.12 12.30 0.42
C ARG A 53 -0.78 11.12 0.81
N LEU A 54 -1.47 10.54 -0.17
CA LEU A 54 -2.43 9.45 0.04
C LEU A 54 -1.76 8.18 0.57
N PHE A 55 -0.55 7.86 0.11
CA PHE A 55 0.23 6.77 0.69
C PHE A 55 0.57 7.01 2.17
N ASN A 56 0.99 8.23 2.53
CA ASN A 56 1.28 8.55 3.93
C ASN A 56 0.01 8.57 4.81
N GLU A 57 -1.14 8.93 4.25
CA GLU A 57 -2.44 8.81 4.91
C GLU A 57 -2.81 7.34 5.12
N ALA A 58 -2.63 6.49 4.10
CA ALA A 58 -2.85 5.05 4.21
C ALA A 58 -1.96 4.40 5.28
N LEU A 59 -0.69 4.81 5.42
CA LEU A 59 0.16 4.33 6.51
C LEU A 59 -0.32 4.74 7.91
N ARG A 60 -0.99 5.89 8.03
CA ARG A 60 -1.47 6.42 9.31
C ARG A 60 -2.83 5.86 9.71
N PHE A 61 -3.72 5.71 8.74
CA PHE A 61 -5.15 5.47 8.97
C PHE A 61 -5.67 4.20 8.29
N GLY A 62 -4.91 3.60 7.39
CA GLY A 62 -5.23 2.33 6.78
C GLY A 62 -4.84 1.13 7.64
N ASP A 63 -5.15 -0.03 7.12
CA ASP A 63 -4.91 -1.32 7.74
C ASP A 63 -3.77 -2.03 7.00
N GLU A 64 -2.83 -2.59 7.75
CA GLU A 64 -1.84 -3.51 7.19
C GLU A 64 -2.56 -4.80 6.78
N ILE A 65 -2.33 -5.26 5.56
CA ILE A 65 -2.93 -6.47 5.00
C ILE A 65 -1.84 -7.45 4.59
N THR A 66 -2.22 -8.68 4.31
CA THR A 66 -1.33 -9.69 3.74
C THR A 66 -1.07 -9.44 2.25
N GLN A 67 0.01 -10.04 1.73
CA GLN A 67 0.27 -10.08 0.29
C GLN A 67 -0.89 -10.76 -0.46
N GLU A 68 -1.48 -11.82 0.10
CA GLU A 68 -2.58 -12.57 -0.49
C GLU A 68 -3.83 -11.68 -0.67
N GLU A 69 -4.17 -10.89 0.35
CA GLU A 69 -5.27 -9.93 0.27
C GLU A 69 -4.99 -8.83 -0.78
N TYR A 70 -3.76 -8.32 -0.85
CA TYR A 70 -3.39 -7.33 -1.86
C TYR A 70 -3.51 -7.87 -3.29
N LEU A 71 -3.08 -9.12 -3.49
CA LEU A 71 -3.14 -9.80 -4.79
C LEU A 71 -4.58 -10.14 -5.19
N ALA A 72 -5.41 -10.59 -4.26
CA ALA A 72 -6.85 -10.78 -4.49
C ALA A 72 -7.51 -9.46 -4.93
N GLY A 73 -7.06 -8.34 -4.34
CA GLY A 73 -7.64 -7.03 -4.56
C GLY A 73 -9.01 -6.89 -3.90
N ARG A 74 -9.64 -5.73 -4.08
CA ARG A 74 -10.99 -5.47 -3.56
C ARG A 74 -11.87 -4.88 -4.66
N SER A 75 -13.16 -5.16 -4.59
CA SER A 75 -14.17 -4.57 -5.45
C SER A 75 -14.58 -3.19 -4.92
N ARG A 76 -14.98 -2.29 -5.82
CA ARG A 76 -15.68 -1.05 -5.42
C ARG A 76 -17.03 -1.41 -4.82
N LEU A 77 -17.41 -0.73 -3.73
CA LEU A 77 -18.71 -0.90 -3.08
C LEU A 77 -19.84 -0.20 -3.84
#